data_AF-A0A0T5Z4L4-F1
#
_entry.id   AF-A0A0T5Z4L4-F1
#
_cell.length_a   1.000
_cell.length_b   1.000
_cell.length_c   1.000
_cell.angle_alpha   90.00
_cell.angle_beta   90.00
_cell.angle_gamma   90.00
#
_symmetry.space_group_name_H-M   'P 1'
#
loop_
_entity.id
_entity.type
_entity.pdbx_description
1 polymer ?
#
loop_
_entity_poly.entity_id
_entity_poly.type
_entity_poly.pdbx_seq_one_letter_code
_entity_poly.pdbx_strand_id
1 'polypeptide(L)'
;MLKTARLLTATALSVAVIVPLAQAGDEWDVKVDLQGSYGDYAKSTEREDLWSAGLIVTADYLDNVGFTVGYNKTEVNYTPGTPKLTQDALFASVRFHDTPDLLPGRLTYRLDGHLIENDDPTGNTDEGRIL
;
A
#
# COMPACT_ATOMS: atom_id res chain seq x y z
N MET A 1 -23.64 -36.13 0.89
CA MET A 1 -23.53 -35.02 -0.08
C MET A 1 -22.18 -34.35 0.11
N LEU A 2 -21.27 -34.53 -0.85
CA LEU A 2 -19.91 -34.00 -0.80
C LEU A 2 -19.94 -32.53 -1.24
N LYS A 3 -19.62 -31.57 -0.36
CA LYS A 3 -19.45 -30.17 -0.75
C LYS A 3 -18.14 -30.06 -1.53
N THR A 4 -18.24 -29.92 -2.84
CA THR A 4 -17.11 -29.65 -3.74
C THR A 4 -16.52 -28.29 -3.35
N ALA A 5 -15.30 -28.28 -2.81
CA ALA A 5 -14.54 -27.05 -2.61
C ALA A 5 -14.22 -26.47 -4.00
N ARG A 6 -14.92 -25.41 -4.39
CA ARG A 6 -14.61 -24.67 -5.62
C ARG A 6 -13.35 -23.86 -5.35
N LEU A 7 -12.29 -24.09 -6.14
CA LEU A 7 -11.12 -23.21 -6.18
C LEU A 7 -11.58 -21.80 -6.58
N LEU A 8 -11.51 -20.84 -5.66
CA LEU A 8 -11.52 -19.42 -5.99
C LEU A 8 -10.15 -19.10 -6.59
N THR A 9 -10.13 -18.53 -7.80
CA THR A 9 -8.90 -18.05 -8.43
C THR A 9 -8.98 -16.54 -8.43
N ALA A 10 -8.20 -15.89 -7.57
CA ALA A 10 -8.01 -14.44 -7.61
C ALA A 10 -6.82 -14.14 -8.52
N THR A 11 -7.03 -13.32 -9.54
CA THR A 11 -5.93 -12.85 -10.40
C THR A 11 -5.72 -11.38 -10.09
N ALA A 12 -4.56 -11.03 -9.52
CA ALA A 12 -4.18 -9.66 -9.24
C ALA A 12 -3.00 -9.26 -10.13
N LEU A 13 -3.13 -8.13 -10.83
CA LEU A 13 -2.06 -7.50 -11.58
C LEU A 13 -1.72 -6.17 -10.90
N SER A 14 -0.48 -6.04 -10.43
CA SER A 14 0.05 -4.81 -9.86
C SER A 14 1.02 -4.17 -10.85
N VAL A 15 0.82 -2.89 -11.14
CA VAL A 15 1.71 -2.08 -11.98
C VAL A 15 2.21 -0.91 -11.15
N ALA A 16 3.52 -0.87 -10.92
CA ALA A 16 4.19 0.31 -10.40
C ALA A 16 4.79 1.07 -11.59
N VAL A 17 4.38 2.32 -11.79
CA VAL A 17 5.00 3.23 -12.75
C VAL A 17 5.87 4.19 -11.94
N ILE A 18 7.17 3.95 -12.00
CA ILE A 18 8.18 4.85 -11.44
C ILE A 18 8.36 5.98 -12.45
N VAL A 19 7.91 7.19 -12.11
CA VAL A 19 8.21 8.39 -12.92
C VAL A 19 9.37 9.09 -12.22
N PRO A 20 10.62 8.97 -12.70
CA PRO A 20 11.74 9.61 -12.05
C PRO A 20 11.67 11.12 -12.27
N LEU A 21 11.08 11.84 -11.32
CA LEU A 21 11.31 13.26 -11.10
C LEU A 21 12.48 13.41 -10.13
N ALA A 22 13.65 12.91 -10.52
CA ALA A 22 14.85 13.00 -9.71
C ALA A 22 15.53 14.37 -9.92
N GLN A 23 15.48 15.25 -8.92
CA GLN A 23 16.45 16.34 -8.81
C GLN A 23 17.65 15.85 -8.01
N ALA A 24 18.65 15.28 -8.68
CA ALA A 24 19.90 14.82 -8.06
C ALA A 24 20.95 15.95 -7.93
N GLY A 25 20.51 17.15 -7.53
CA GLY A 25 21.38 18.34 -7.45
C GLY A 25 21.77 18.74 -6.03
N ASP A 26 20.98 18.33 -5.03
CA ASP A 26 21.16 18.65 -3.62
C ASP A 26 21.39 17.36 -2.82
N GLU A 27 21.81 17.48 -1.55
CA GLU A 27 22.04 16.37 -0.60
C GLU A 27 20.82 15.45 -0.40
N TRP A 28 19.67 15.82 -0.98
CA TRP A 28 18.41 15.10 -1.00
C TRP A 28 18.17 14.39 -2.35
N ASP A 29 17.92 13.09 -2.30
CA ASP A 29 17.35 12.30 -3.38
C ASP A 29 15.83 12.18 -3.15
N VAL A 30 15.03 12.75 -4.06
CA VAL A 30 13.56 12.67 -4.00
C VAL A 30 13.02 11.78 -5.12
N LYS A 31 12.15 10.84 -4.76
CA LYS A 31 11.47 9.90 -5.65
C LYS A 31 9.96 10.02 -5.50
N VAL A 32 9.27 9.88 -6.64
CA VAL A 32 7.81 9.86 -6.71
C VAL A 32 7.39 8.63 -7.50
N ASP A 33 6.61 7.76 -6.87
CA ASP A 33 6.14 6.50 -7.44
C ASP A 33 4.62 6.50 -7.54
N LEU A 34 4.10 6.09 -8.69
CA LEU A 34 2.68 5.79 -8.86
C LEU A 34 2.51 4.27 -8.79
N GLN A 35 1.59 3.81 -7.95
CA GLN A 35 1.23 2.40 -7.84
C GLN A 35 -0.23 2.19 -8.21
N GLY A 36 -0.52 1.12 -8.93
CA GLY A 36 -1.89 0.69 -9.20
C GLY A 36 -1.99 -0.82 -9.14
N SER A 37 -3.12 -1.32 -8.68
CA SER A 37 -3.43 -2.74 -8.77
C SER A 37 -4.87 -2.95 -9.24
N TYR A 38 -5.09 -4.05 -9.94
CA TYR A 38 -6.41 -4.52 -10.32
C TYR A 38 -6.50 -6.01 -10.04
N GLY A 39 -7.60 -6.45 -9.47
CA GLY A 39 -7.86 -7.83 -9.14
C GLY A 39 -9.27 -8.24 -9.56
N ASP A 40 -9.39 -9.38 -10.22
CA ASP A 40 -10.68 -10.01 -10.54
C ASP A 40 -10.86 -11.28 -9.69
N TYR A 41 -12.05 -11.45 -9.13
CA TYR A 41 -12.42 -12.59 -8.30
C TYR A 41 -13.40 -13.49 -9.02
N ALA A 42 -12.92 -14.20 -10.03
CA ALA A 42 -13.71 -15.21 -10.74
C ALA A 42 -14.32 -16.25 -9.78
N LYS A 43 -15.66 -16.34 -9.80
CA LYS A 43 -16.50 -17.28 -9.00
C LYS A 43 -16.55 -17.00 -7.49
N SER A 44 -16.21 -15.80 -7.05
CA SER A 44 -16.48 -15.37 -5.68
C SER A 44 -17.98 -15.12 -5.49
N THR A 45 -18.50 -15.48 -4.31
CA THR A 45 -19.89 -15.20 -3.90
C THR A 45 -20.06 -13.84 -3.25
N GLU A 46 -18.95 -13.21 -2.88
CA GLU A 46 -18.95 -11.96 -2.09
C GLU A 46 -18.39 -10.80 -2.91
N ARG A 47 -17.20 -10.97 -3.49
CA ARG A 47 -16.44 -9.96 -4.26
C ARG A 47 -16.47 -10.21 -5.76
N GLU A 48 -16.54 -9.15 -6.56
CA GLU A 48 -16.41 -9.21 -8.02
C GLU A 48 -15.00 -8.79 -8.43
N ASP A 49 -14.61 -7.58 -8.08
CA ASP A 49 -13.32 -7.00 -8.45
C ASP A 49 -12.79 -6.05 -7.38
N LEU A 50 -11.50 -5.77 -7.48
CA LEU A 50 -10.80 -4.79 -6.68
C LEU A 50 -9.93 -3.94 -7.61
N TRP A 51 -9.89 -2.65 -7.36
CA TRP A 51 -8.87 -1.79 -7.95
C TRP A 51 -8.27 -0.90 -6.87
N SER A 52 -6.99 -0.56 -7.03
CA SER A 52 -6.33 0.43 -6.19
C SER A 52 -5.41 1.30 -7.00
N ALA A 53 -5.24 2.54 -6.54
CA ALA A 53 -4.30 3.50 -7.07
C ALA A 53 -3.66 4.26 -5.91
N GLY A 54 -2.39 4.61 -6.03
CA GLY A 54 -1.66 5.30 -4.99
C GLY A 54 -0.46 6.07 -5.50
N LEU A 55 0.01 6.95 -4.63
CA LEU A 55 1.16 7.80 -4.82
C LEU A 55 2.07 7.61 -3.61
N ILE A 56 3.36 7.44 -3.86
CA ILE A 56 4.40 7.38 -2.83
C ILE A 56 5.43 8.46 -3.15
N VAL A 57 5.81 9.23 -2.14
CA VAL A 57 6.91 10.18 -2.20
C VAL A 57 7.95 9.74 -1.19
N THR A 58 9.19 9.61 -1.63
CA THR A 58 10.34 9.28 -0.79
C THR A 58 11.38 10.37 -0.93
N ALA A 59 12.00 10.77 0.18
CA ALA A 59 13.10 11.70 0.23
C ALA A 59 14.21 11.12 1.12
N ASP A 60 15.38 10.89 0.57
CA ASP A 60 16.55 10.35 1.26
C ASP A 60 17.66 11.43 1.31
N TYR A 61 18.20 11.71 2.49
CA TYR A 61 19.29 12.66 2.71
C TYR A 61 20.61 11.91 2.89
N LEU A 62 21.53 12.08 1.93
CA LEU A 62 22.88 11.48 1.92
C LEU A 62 22.90 9.98 2.28
N ASP A 63 21.85 9.24 1.93
CA ASP A 63 21.61 7.84 2.31
C ASP A 63 21.60 7.56 3.84
N ASN A 64 21.64 8.59 4.69
CA ASN A 64 21.68 8.47 6.14
C ASN A 64 20.28 8.50 6.78
N VAL A 65 19.42 9.38 6.28
CA VAL A 65 18.05 9.55 6.79
C VAL A 65 17.08 9.51 5.61
N GLY A 66 16.00 8.75 5.74
CA GLY A 66 14.97 8.64 4.71
C GLY A 66 13.58 8.91 5.27
N PHE A 67 12.77 9.63 4.50
CA PHE A 67 11.36 9.87 4.78
C PHE A 67 10.55 9.32 3.62
N THR A 68 9.49 8.57 3.93
CA THR A 68 8.52 8.14 2.92
C THR A 68 7.13 8.51 3.40
N VAL A 69 6.32 9.07 2.52
CA VAL A 69 4.88 9.24 2.72
C VAL A 69 4.17 8.69 1.51
N GLY A 70 3.02 8.06 1.71
CA GLY A 70 2.21 7.64 0.59
C GLY A 70 0.75 7.53 0.94
N TYR A 71 -0.06 7.58 -0.10
CA TYR A 71 -1.50 7.47 -0.03
C TYR A 71 -1.95 6.44 -1.07
N ASN A 72 -2.90 5.60 -0.69
CA ASN A 72 -3.48 4.60 -1.55
C ASN A 72 -5.00 4.57 -1.35
N LYS A 73 -5.73 4.70 -2.46
CA LYS A 73 -7.16 4.46 -2.52
C LYS A 73 -7.41 3.07 -3.09
N THR A 74 -8.25 2.30 -2.42
CA THR A 74 -8.71 0.98 -2.87
C THR A 74 -10.23 0.96 -2.91
N GLU A 75 -10.80 0.42 -3.98
CA GLU A 75 -12.23 0.14 -4.06
C GLU A 75 -12.42 -1.36 -4.28
N VAL A 76 -13.37 -1.93 -3.54
CA VAL A 76 -13.77 -3.33 -3.66
C VAL A 76 -15.23 -3.36 -4.07
N ASN A 77 -15.48 -3.90 -5.27
CA ASN A 77 -16.82 -4.15 -5.76
C ASN A 77 -17.26 -5.54 -5.27
N TYR A 78 -18.41 -5.57 -4.61
CA TYR A 78 -19.07 -6.80 -4.19
C TYR A 78 -20.14 -7.21 -5.20
N THR A 79 -20.62 -8.45 -5.09
CA THR A 79 -21.72 -8.96 -5.93
C THR A 79 -22.96 -8.05 -5.87
N PRO A 80 -23.82 -8.05 -6.91
CA PRO A 80 -24.88 -7.07 -7.05
C PRO A 80 -25.85 -7.10 -5.87
N GLY A 81 -26.09 -5.94 -5.26
CA GLY A 81 -26.94 -5.79 -4.07
C GLY A 81 -26.16 -5.55 -2.77
N THR A 82 -24.83 -5.72 -2.78
CA THR A 82 -23.95 -5.31 -1.68
C THR A 82 -23.30 -3.95 -2.00
N PRO A 83 -23.29 -3.00 -1.05
CA PRO A 83 -22.59 -1.74 -1.23
C PRO A 83 -21.10 -1.92 -1.49
N LYS A 84 -20.51 -0.98 -2.24
CA LYS A 84 -19.06 -0.95 -2.49
C LYS A 84 -18.32 -0.56 -1.21
N LEU A 85 -17.15 -1.15 -0.98
CA LEU A 85 -16.22 -0.71 0.06
C LEU A 85 -15.18 0.21 -0.58
N THR A 86 -15.04 1.41 -0.03
CA THR A 86 -13.92 2.30 -0.36
C THR A 86 -12.99 2.35 0.84
N GLN A 87 -11.70 2.22 0.59
CA GLN A 87 -10.67 2.29 1.62
C GLN A 87 -9.60 3.29 1.20
N ASP A 88 -9.29 4.19 2.12
CA ASP A 88 -8.23 5.19 2.02
C ASP A 88 -7.13 4.84 3.02
N ALA A 89 -5.91 4.66 2.53
CA ALA A 89 -4.75 4.32 3.35
C ALA A 89 -3.67 5.38 3.19
N LEU A 90 -3.32 6.03 4.28
CA LEU A 90 -2.15 6.90 4.40
C LEU A 90 -1.06 6.14 5.16
N PHE A 91 0.19 6.23 4.69
CA PHE A 91 1.33 5.71 5.42
C PHE A 91 2.48 6.70 5.45
N ALA A 92 3.22 6.69 6.54
CA ALA A 92 4.43 7.47 6.72
C ALA A 92 5.51 6.59 7.33
N SER A 93 6.76 6.80 6.91
CA SER A 93 7.92 6.05 7.36
C SER A 93 9.10 6.97 7.53
N VAL A 94 9.86 6.75 8.60
CA VAL A 94 11.16 7.37 8.82
C VAL A 94 12.21 6.27 8.97
N ARG A 95 13.32 6.41 8.23
CA ARG A 95 14.45 5.48 8.21
C ARG A 95 15.73 6.21 8.64
N PHE A 96 16.52 5.55 9.47
CA PHE A 96 17.87 6.00 9.86
C PHE A 96 18.86 4.88 9.61
N HIS A 97 19.96 5.20 8.95
CA HIS A 97 21.04 4.26 8.69
C HIS A 97 22.23 4.58 9.57
N ASP A 98 22.77 3.55 10.22
CA ASP A 98 23.99 3.63 11.01
C ASP A 98 24.96 2.52 10.56
N THR A 99 26.26 2.81 10.57
CA THR A 99 27.29 1.85 10.18
C THR A 99 28.33 1.79 11.29
N PRO A 100 28.04 1.07 12.39
CA PRO A 100 28.92 1.05 13.55
C PRO A 100 30.20 0.27 13.25
N ASP A 101 31.35 0.81 13.67
CA ASP A 101 32.67 0.19 13.45
C ASP A 101 32.82 -1.23 14.04
N LEU A 102 32.00 -1.58 15.03
CA LEU A 102 32.04 -2.87 15.71
C LEU A 102 31.31 -4.00 14.97
N LEU A 103 30.42 -3.69 14.01
CA LEU A 103 29.62 -4.69 13.31
C LEU A 103 29.83 -4.56 11.81
N PRO A 104 30.14 -5.65 11.09
CA PRO A 104 30.16 -5.60 9.64
C PRO A 104 28.75 -5.37 9.10
N GLY A 105 28.54 -4.26 8.38
CA GLY A 105 27.30 -3.96 7.66
C GLY A 105 26.62 -2.67 8.13
N ARG A 106 25.44 -2.40 7.56
CA ARG A 106 24.62 -1.21 7.83
C ARG A 106 23.42 -1.59 8.69
N LEU A 107 23.31 -0.99 9.87
CA LEU A 107 22.09 -1.03 10.67
C LEU A 107 21.08 -0.04 10.12
N THR A 108 19.82 -0.45 10.03
CA THR A 108 18.72 0.42 9.58
C THR A 108 17.62 0.40 10.63
N TYR A 109 17.33 1.56 11.20
CA TYR A 109 16.19 1.77 12.09
C TYR A 109 15.05 2.32 11.27
N ARG A 110 13.84 1.79 11.46
CA ARG A 110 12.67 2.20 10.72
C ARG A 110 11.49 2.35 11.69
N LEU A 111 10.79 3.48 11.57
CA LEU A 111 9.54 3.75 12.25
C LEU A 111 8.47 3.97 11.19
N ASP A 112 7.41 3.18 11.24
CA ASP A 112 6.29 3.24 10.31
C ASP A 112 5.01 3.60 11.05
N GLY A 113 4.17 4.42 10.41
CA GLY A 113 2.82 4.71 10.86
C GLY A 113 1.85 4.53 9.69
N HIS A 114 0.70 3.95 9.97
CA HIS A 114 -0.36 3.74 8.99
C HIS A 114 -1.68 4.26 9.52
N LEU A 115 -2.48 4.85 8.64
CA LEU A 115 -3.84 5.26 8.91
C LEU A 115 -4.69 4.70 7.78
N ILE A 116 -5.70 3.91 8.16
CA ILE A 116 -6.60 3.25 7.23
C ILE A 116 -8.02 3.66 7.60
N GLU A 117 -8.69 4.33 6.68
CA GLU A 117 -10.10 4.71 6.77
C GLU A 117 -10.90 3.85 5.81
N ASN A 118 -11.99 3.28 6.31
CA ASN A 118 -12.90 2.45 5.52
C ASN A 118 -14.26 3.15 5.50
N ASP A 119 -14.76 3.44 4.30
CA ASP A 119 -16.16 3.78 4.10
C ASP A 119 -16.89 2.49 3.70
N ASP A 120 -17.46 1.84 4.71
CA ASP A 120 -18.30 0.65 4.58
C ASP A 120 -19.78 1.04 4.80
N PRO A 121 -20.60 1.13 3.75
CA PRO A 121 -22.02 1.47 3.87
C PRO A 121 -22.85 0.40 4.61
N THR A 122 -22.27 -0.76 4.92
CA THR A 122 -22.91 -1.83 5.70
C THR A 122 -22.70 -1.71 7.21
N GLY A 123 -21.88 -0.74 7.66
CA GLY A 123 -21.67 -0.42 9.08
C GLY A 123 -20.94 -1.50 9.87
N ASN A 124 -20.14 -2.35 9.21
CA ASN A 124 -19.47 -3.49 9.85
C ASN A 124 -17.98 -3.24 10.13
N THR A 125 -17.44 -2.08 9.73
CA THR A 125 -16.05 -1.68 10.00
C THR A 125 -15.94 -0.18 10.29
N ASP A 126 -16.58 0.28 11.37
CA ASP A 126 -16.25 1.57 11.97
C ASP A 126 -15.00 1.42 12.86
N GLU A 127 -13.94 2.15 12.52
CA GLU A 127 -12.79 2.48 13.38
C GLU A 127 -11.77 1.38 13.73
N GLY A 128 -11.06 0.86 12.72
CA GLY A 128 -9.84 0.06 12.90
C GLY A 128 -8.55 0.88 12.81
N ARG A 129 -8.20 1.68 13.84
CA ARG A 129 -6.89 2.36 13.89
C ARG A 129 -5.79 1.36 14.30
N ILE A 130 -4.99 0.93 13.34
CA ILE A 130 -3.77 0.13 13.63
C ILE A 130 -2.60 1.11 13.73
N LEU A 131 -2.08 1.28 14.95
CA LEU A 131 -0.88 2.07 15.26
C LEU A 131 0.39 1.33 14.86
#